data_AF-A0A1M5TF20-F1
#
_entry.id   AF-A0A1M5TF20-F1
#
_cell.length_a   1.000
_cell.length_b   1.000
_cell.length_c   1.000
_cell.angle_alpha   90.00
_cell.angle_beta   90.00
_cell.angle_gamma   90.00
#
_symmetry.space_group_name_H-M   'P 1'
#
loop_
_entity.id
_entity.type
_entity.pdbx_description
1 polymer ?
#
loop_
_entity_poly.entity_id
_entity_poly.type
_entity_poly.pdbx_seq_one_letter_code
_entity_poly.pdbx_strand_id
1 'polypeptide(L)' 'MLPGEDGLSILKRLRAQSFTSQVPVMMLTAKGTELDKVKGLDLGADDYLTIAILFL' A
#
# COMPACT_ATOMS: atom_id res chain seq x y z
N MET A 1 8.71 -0.92 1.77
CA MET A 1 9.35 -2.22 1.46
C MET A 1 9.21 -3.10 2.68
N LEU A 2 8.51 -4.22 2.54
CA LEU A 2 8.50 -5.25 3.58
C LEU A 2 9.67 -6.21 3.33
N PRO A 3 10.12 -6.98 4.33
CA PRO A 3 11.12 -8.01 4.09
C PRO A 3 10.66 -8.97 2.98
N GLY A 4 11.39 -8.98 1.86
CA GLY A 4 11.15 -9.89 0.74
C GLY A 4 10.08 -9.48 -0.28
N GLU A 5 9.19 -8.53 0.02
CA GLU A 5 8.14 -8.13 -0.94
C GLU A 5 7.78 -6.63 -0.83
N ASP A 6 7.43 -6.04 -1.97
CA ASP A 6 6.93 -4.67 -2.03
C ASP A 6 5.42 -4.59 -1.71
N GLY A 7 5.01 -3.53 -1.02
CA GLY A 7 3.63 -3.34 -0.60
C GLY A 7 2.65 -3.24 -1.77
N LEU A 8 3.06 -2.66 -2.90
CA LEU A 8 2.19 -2.55 -4.09
C LEU A 8 2.00 -3.92 -4.76
N SER A 9 3.01 -4.77 -4.76
CA SER A 9 2.90 -6.15 -5.25
C SER A 9 1.93 -6.97 -4.41
N ILE A 10 1.97 -6.80 -3.08
CA ILE A 10 1.02 -7.43 -2.16
C ILE A 10 -0.40 -6.95 -2.44
N LEU A 11 -0.60 -5.63 -2.59
CA LEU A 11 -1.91 -5.05 -2.90
C LEU A 11 -2.50 -5.63 -4.20
N LYS A 12 -1.70 -5.71 -5.27
CA LYS A 12 -2.12 -6.34 -6.54
C LYS A 12 -2.56 -7.78 -6.34
N ARG A 13 -1.82 -8.56 -5.56
CA ARG A 13 -2.18 -9.96 -5.25
C ARG A 13 -3.48 -10.07 -4.44
N LEU A 14 -3.69 -9.19 -3.46
CA LEU A 14 -4.94 -9.14 -2.69
C LEU A 14 -6.14 -8.80 -3.58
N ARG A 15 -6.00 -7.81 -4.48
CA ARG A 15 -7.08 -7.43 -5.40
C ARG A 15 -7.39 -8.51 -6.44
N ALA A 16 -6.41 -9.33 -6.81
CA ALA A 16 -6.59 -10.43 -7.77
C ALA A 16 -7.29 -11.67 -7.19
N GLN A 17 -7.34 -11.83 -5.86
CA GLN A 17 -7.95 -12.99 -5.22
C GLN A 17 -9.41 -12.71 -4.87
N SER A 18 -10.33 -13.58 -5.27
CA SER A 18 -11.77 -13.39 -5.05
C SER A 18 -12.11 -13.16 -3.57
N PHE A 19 -11.51 -13.93 -2.67
CA PHE A 19 -11.75 -13.87 -1.23
C PHE A 19 -11.30 -12.56 -0.57
N THR A 20 -10.24 -11.92 -1.09
CA THR A 20 -9.66 -10.70 -0.49
C THR A 20 -9.90 -9.44 -1.33
N SER A 21 -10.45 -9.58 -2.55
CA SER A 21 -10.63 -8.47 -3.49
C SER A 21 -11.43 -7.30 -2.94
N GLN A 22 -12.41 -7.55 -2.06
CA GLN A 22 -13.29 -6.55 -1.46
C GLN A 22 -12.89 -6.13 -0.03
N VAL A 23 -11.82 -6.70 0.51
CA VAL A 23 -11.34 -6.34 1.85
C VAL A 23 -10.79 -4.91 1.80
N PRO A 24 -11.22 -3.98 2.67
CA PRO A 24 -10.65 -2.63 2.69
C PRO A 24 -9.14 -2.68 3.01
N VAL A 25 -8.33 -1.97 2.23
CA VAL A 25 -6.87 -1.90 2.37
C VAL A 25 -6.43 -0.44 2.49
N MET A 26 -5.85 -0.11 3.64
CA MET A 26 -5.12 1.14 3.86
C MET A 26 -3.62 0.86 3.75
N MET A 27 -2.95 1.59 2.88
CA MET A 27 -1.49 1.54 2.75
C MET A 27 -0.86 2.40 3.84
N LEU A 28 0.08 1.84 4.59
CA LEU A 28 0.84 2.56 5.62
C LEU A 28 2.33 2.54 5.26
N THR A 29 2.95 3.70 5.14
CA THR A 29 4.38 3.75 4.83
C THR A 29 5.11 4.89 5.53
N ALA A 30 6.33 4.62 5.96
CA ALA A 30 7.28 5.64 6.40
C ALA A 30 8.08 6.27 5.24
N LYS A 31 7.93 5.71 4.04
CA LYS A 31 8.68 6.07 2.84
C LYS A 31 7.72 6.08 1.66
N GLY A 32 7.46 7.25 1.08
CA GLY A 32 6.58 7.37 -0.08
C GLY A 32 6.64 8.77 -0.66
N THR A 33 6.76 8.84 -1.97
CA THR A 33 6.54 10.07 -2.74
C THR A 33 5.05 10.27 -3.01
N GLU A 34 4.64 11.46 -3.45
CA GLU A 34 3.27 11.66 -3.94
C GLU A 34 2.90 10.67 -5.06
N LEU A 35 3.87 10.31 -5.92
CA LEU A 35 3.68 9.33 -6.98
C LEU A 35 3.37 7.93 -6.44
N ASP A 36 3.95 7.53 -5.32
CA ASP A 36 3.68 6.22 -4.70
C ASP A 36 2.28 6.16 -4.11
N LYS A 37 1.80 7.29 -3.57
CA LYS A 37 0.42 7.44 -3.10
C LYS A 37 -0.58 7.29 -4.25
N VAL A 38 -0.38 8.02 -5.35
CA VAL A 38 -1.25 7.93 -6.54
C VAL A 38 -1.29 6.50 -7.06
N LYS A 39 -0.13 5.87 -7.24
CA LYS A 39 -0.05 4.47 -7.67
C LYS A 39 -0.79 3.51 -6.75
N GLY A 40 -0.69 3.68 -5.44
CA GLY A 40 -1.39 2.83 -4.47
C GLY A 40 -2.91 2.91 -4.64
N LEU A 41 -3.44 4.12 -4.76
CA LEU A 41 -4.87 4.36 -4.94
C LEU A 41 -5.36 3.82 -6.30
N ASP A 42 -4.63 4.07 -7.39
CA ASP A 42 -4.96 3.56 -8.73
C ASP A 42 -4.96 2.02 -8.79
N LEU A 43 -4.12 1.37 -7.98
CA LEU A 43 -4.06 -0.09 -7.86
C LEU A 43 -5.15 -0.67 -6.95
N GLY A 44 -6.02 0.18 -6.39
CA GLY A 44 -7.17 -0.21 -5.61
C GLY A 44 -6.97 -0.20 -4.09
N ALA A 45 -5.98 0.54 -3.57
CA ALA A 45 -5.99 0.87 -2.14
C ALA A 45 -7.16 1.81 -1.84
N ASP A 46 -7.79 1.62 -0.69
CA ASP A 46 -8.89 2.47 -0.24
C ASP A 46 -8.37 3.76 0.41
N ASP A 47 -7.17 3.70 1.00
CA ASP A 47 -6.49 4.86 1.57
C ASP A 47 -4.97 4.67 1.60
N TYR A 48 -4.25 5.77 1.81
CA TYR A 48 -2.79 5.81 1.87
C TYR A 48 -2.32 6.83 2.91
N LEU A 49 -1.73 6.32 3.99
CA LEU A 49 -1.19 7.09 5.09
C LEU A 49 0.33 7.04 5.10
N THR A 50 0.94 8.22 5.02
CA THR A 50 2.38 8.39 5.23
C THR A 50 2.65 8.70 6.70
N ILE A 51 3.44 7.88 7.37
CA ILE A 51 3.91 8.14 8.74
C ILE A 51 5.28 8.80 8.71
N ALA A 52 5.49 9.74 9.62
CA ALA A 52 6.81 10.30 9.85
C ALA A 52 7.60 9.36 10.77
N ILE A 53 8.76 8.88 10.32
CA ILE A 53 9.75 8.33 11.26
C ILE A 53 10.50 9.53 11.83
N LEU A 54 10.22 9.85 13.09
CA LEU A 54 11.06 10.74 13.86
C LEU A 54 12.31 9.94 14.25
N PHE A 55 13.43 10.19 13.58
CA PHE A 55 14.73 9.70 14.04
C PHE A 55 15.13 10.56 15.26
N LEU A 56 14.88 10.05 16.47
CA LEU A 56 15.55 10.49 17.70
C LEU A 56 16.68 9.51 18.01
#